data_AF-A0A9E2GSD4-F1
#
_entry.id   AF-A0A9E2GSD4-F1
#
_cell.length_a   1.000
_cell.length_b   1.000
_cell.length_c   1.000
_cell.angle_alpha   90.00
_cell.angle_beta   90.00
_cell.angle_gamma   90.00
#
_symmetry.space_group_name_H-M   'P 1'
#
loop_
_entity.id
_entity.type
_entity.pdbx_description
1 polymer ?
#
loop_
_entity_poly.entity_id
_entity_poly.type
_entity_poly.pdbx_seq_one_letter_code
_entity_poly.pdbx_strand_id
1 'polypeptide(L)'
;MKKLITLGILALTLSCSGKSGEAPKPPTAPDPGTDPGAATDAPQMSVSGKDVKDNPKIAALTPSDELNCGTMCGHLAYCNQKMLQKTTSNTALSACVKGCTARRGEADKARWESMETCMKQHRGDDCPALRSCIETAMSDLQKKLHGMDAPVPEAPMTDTPAEVKP
;
A
#
# COMPACT_ATOMS: atom_id res chain seq x y z
N MET A 1 -7.56 35.78 -0.87
CA MET A 1 -7.29 35.35 -2.26
C MET A 1 -6.97 33.86 -2.24
N LYS A 2 -7.78 33.04 -2.90
CA LYS A 2 -7.64 31.57 -2.99
C LYS A 2 -6.73 31.21 -4.17
N LYS A 3 -5.75 30.31 -3.97
CA LYS A 3 -5.00 29.66 -5.06
C LYS A 3 -5.05 28.15 -4.87
N LEU A 4 -5.84 27.51 -5.73
CA LEU A 4 -5.86 26.05 -5.93
C LEU A 4 -4.77 25.72 -6.93
N ILE A 5 -3.85 24.83 -6.57
CA ILE A 5 -2.87 24.25 -7.50
C ILE A 5 -3.31 22.83 -7.79
N THR A 6 -3.81 22.68 -9.02
CA THR A 6 -4.20 21.44 -9.69
C THR A 6 -2.97 20.57 -9.93
N LEU A 7 -2.86 19.42 -9.25
CA LEU A 7 -1.86 18.41 -9.60
C LEU A 7 -2.40 17.56 -10.75
N GLY A 8 -1.70 17.68 -11.89
CA GLY A 8 -1.97 16.94 -13.11
C GLY A 8 -1.74 15.43 -12.94
N ILE A 9 -2.72 14.68 -13.42
CA ILE A 9 -2.69 13.23 -13.53
C ILE A 9 -1.74 12.88 -14.68
N LEU A 10 -0.57 12.32 -14.35
CA LEU A 10 0.28 11.65 -15.34
C LEU A 10 -0.36 10.30 -15.68
N ALA A 11 -1.19 10.29 -16.71
CA ALA A 11 -1.76 9.07 -17.27
C ALA A 11 -0.70 8.34 -18.11
N LEU A 12 -0.12 7.27 -17.57
CA LEU A 12 0.58 6.27 -18.36
C LEU A 12 -0.45 5.35 -19.02
N THR A 13 -0.93 5.74 -20.19
CA THR A 13 -1.68 4.84 -21.10
C THR A 13 -0.68 4.13 -22.02
N LEU A 14 -0.16 2.99 -21.57
CA LEU A 14 0.34 1.97 -22.49
C LEU A 14 -0.61 0.78 -22.46
N SER A 15 -1.45 0.66 -23.49
CA SER A 15 -1.76 -0.64 -24.09
C SER A 15 -2.20 -0.45 -25.52
N CYS A 16 -1.28 -0.81 -26.40
CA CYS A 16 -1.47 -1.04 -27.82
C CYS A 16 -2.29 -2.33 -28.00
N SER A 17 -3.40 -2.26 -28.75
CA SER A 17 -3.92 -3.36 -29.58
C SER A 17 -5.04 -2.80 -30.45
N GLY A 18 -4.78 -2.72 -31.75
CA GLY A 18 -5.68 -2.13 -32.73
C GLY A 18 -6.83 -3.05 -33.15
N LYS A 19 -7.85 -2.44 -33.76
CA LYS A 19 -8.40 -2.75 -35.10
C LYS A 19 -9.56 -1.78 -35.38
N SER A 20 -9.62 -1.29 -36.62
CA SER A 20 -10.63 -0.40 -37.24
C SER A 20 -12.04 -0.62 -36.72
N GLY A 21 -12.91 0.38 -36.55
CA GLY A 21 -12.93 1.74 -37.06
C GLY A 21 -14.40 2.07 -37.30
N GLU A 22 -15.03 2.81 -36.39
CA GLU A 22 -16.30 3.49 -36.64
C GLU A 22 -16.33 4.72 -35.71
N ALA A 23 -16.58 5.90 -36.28
CA ALA A 23 -16.45 7.18 -35.58
C ALA A 23 -17.61 7.38 -34.59
N PRO A 24 -17.37 7.68 -33.30
CA PRO A 24 -18.46 7.96 -32.38
C PRO A 24 -18.91 9.43 -32.47
N LYS A 25 -20.24 9.63 -32.48
CA LYS A 25 -20.91 10.92 -32.25
C LYS A 25 -20.43 11.57 -30.95
N PRO A 26 -20.42 12.92 -30.87
CA PRO A 26 -20.00 13.62 -29.66
C PRO A 26 -20.95 13.31 -28.50
N PRO A 27 -20.44 13.07 -27.27
CA PRO A 27 -21.30 12.85 -26.12
C PRO A 27 -21.98 14.17 -25.71
N THR A 28 -23.32 14.12 -25.67
CA THR A 28 -24.19 15.08 -24.99
C THR A 28 -23.73 15.26 -23.54
N ALA A 29 -23.65 16.51 -23.08
CA ALA A 29 -23.26 16.86 -21.72
C ALA A 29 -24.14 16.15 -20.66
N PRO A 30 -23.57 15.63 -19.57
CA PRO A 30 -24.35 14.97 -18.52
C PRO A 30 -25.08 15.98 -17.64
N ASP A 31 -26.37 15.70 -17.40
CA ASP A 31 -27.27 16.35 -16.45
C ASP A 31 -26.77 16.15 -14.99
N PRO A 32 -26.88 17.15 -14.09
CA PRO A 32 -26.34 17.07 -12.74
C PRO A 32 -27.32 16.30 -11.83
N GLY A 33 -27.26 14.97 -11.87
CA GLY A 33 -28.18 14.18 -11.04
C GLY A 33 -27.95 12.67 -11.01
N THR A 34 -26.77 12.16 -11.34
CA THR A 34 -26.52 10.71 -11.30
C THR A 34 -25.15 10.42 -10.70
N ASP A 35 -25.20 9.85 -9.49
CA ASP A 35 -24.10 9.22 -8.78
C ASP A 35 -23.53 8.08 -9.64
N PRO A 36 -22.26 8.12 -10.07
CA PRO A 36 -21.71 7.07 -10.91
C PRO A 36 -21.28 5.87 -10.06
N GLY A 37 -22.08 4.82 -10.11
CA GLY A 37 -21.53 3.48 -10.33
C GLY A 37 -21.62 2.49 -9.18
N ALA A 38 -22.84 2.11 -8.81
CA ALA A 38 -23.13 0.72 -8.52
C ALA A 38 -23.12 -0.09 -9.84
N ALA A 39 -22.22 -1.06 -9.93
CA ALA A 39 -22.28 -2.22 -10.84
C ALA A 39 -21.64 -3.40 -10.08
N THR A 40 -22.37 -4.23 -9.34
CA THR A 40 -23.07 -5.45 -9.80
C THR A 40 -22.31 -6.21 -10.87
N ASP A 41 -21.34 -7.04 -10.46
CA ASP A 41 -21.40 -8.50 -10.58
C ASP A 41 -20.13 -9.12 -9.95
N ALA A 42 -20.15 -9.27 -8.62
CA ALA A 42 -19.32 -10.25 -7.96
C ALA A 42 -20.31 -11.10 -7.15
N PRO A 43 -20.23 -12.43 -7.19
CA PRO A 43 -21.09 -13.25 -6.36
C PRO A 43 -20.89 -12.76 -4.94
N GLN A 44 -21.94 -12.18 -4.34
CA GLN A 44 -22.01 -12.03 -2.90
C GLN A 44 -22.12 -13.44 -2.35
N MET A 45 -20.97 -14.11 -2.30
CA MET A 45 -20.76 -15.31 -1.52
C MET A 45 -21.17 -14.88 -0.12
N SER A 46 -22.41 -15.20 0.23
CA SER A 46 -22.87 -15.26 1.60
C SER A 46 -21.98 -16.31 2.24
N VAL A 47 -20.82 -15.86 2.73
CA VAL A 47 -19.99 -16.64 3.61
C VAL A 47 -20.79 -16.71 4.89
N SER A 48 -21.64 -17.73 4.94
CA SER A 48 -22.33 -18.18 6.13
C SER A 48 -21.35 -18.08 7.29
N GLY A 49 -21.71 -17.31 8.31
CA GLY A 49 -20.84 -16.84 9.40
C GLY A 49 -20.34 -17.96 10.33
N LYS A 50 -19.64 -18.95 9.79
CA LYS A 50 -19.10 -20.10 10.51
C LYS A 50 -17.57 -20.26 10.41
N ASP A 51 -16.88 -19.42 9.62
CA ASP A 51 -15.40 -19.43 9.52
C ASP A 51 -14.75 -18.11 9.93
N VAL A 52 -15.34 -17.39 10.90
CA VAL A 52 -14.69 -16.29 11.62
C VAL A 52 -14.59 -16.71 13.07
N LYS A 53 -13.82 -17.77 13.35
CA LYS A 53 -13.85 -18.36 14.68
C LYS A 53 -13.27 -17.44 15.76
N ASP A 54 -12.40 -16.50 15.40
CA ASP A 54 -12.04 -15.36 16.26
C ASP A 54 -11.66 -14.16 15.37
N ASN A 55 -12.44 -13.08 15.40
CA ASN A 55 -11.96 -11.81 14.85
C ASN A 55 -10.75 -11.35 15.70
N PRO A 56 -9.67 -10.84 15.08
CA PRO A 56 -8.53 -10.37 15.86
C PRO A 56 -8.98 -9.26 16.81
N LYS A 57 -8.57 -9.38 18.08
CA LYS A 57 -8.86 -8.36 19.08
C LYS A 57 -8.19 -7.05 18.67
N ILE A 58 -8.98 -6.00 18.49
CA ILE A 58 -8.47 -4.66 18.22
C ILE A 58 -7.96 -4.07 19.53
N ALA A 59 -6.65 -4.05 19.70
CA ALA A 59 -5.98 -3.50 20.88
C ALA A 59 -4.56 -3.05 20.52
N ALA A 60 -3.98 -2.24 21.40
CA ALA A 60 -2.55 -1.97 21.36
C ALA A 60 -1.76 -3.25 21.61
N LEU A 61 -0.69 -3.47 20.84
CA LEU A 61 0.26 -4.55 21.08
C LEU A 61 1.11 -4.22 22.31
N THR A 62 1.10 -5.09 23.31
CA THR A 62 1.98 -4.99 24.47
C THR A 62 3.35 -5.62 24.17
N PRO A 63 4.39 -5.33 24.99
CA PRO A 63 5.69 -5.96 24.84
C PRO A 63 5.67 -7.49 24.97
N SER A 64 4.73 -8.04 25.74
CA SER A 64 4.57 -9.48 25.98
C SER A 64 3.76 -10.21 24.92
N ASP A 65 3.05 -9.48 24.05
CA ASP A 65 2.21 -10.12 23.05
C ASP A 65 3.05 -10.80 21.95
N GLU A 66 2.61 -11.98 21.54
CA GLU A 66 3.17 -12.65 20.37
C GLU A 66 2.78 -11.88 19.09
N LEU A 67 3.75 -11.66 18.21
CA LEU A 67 3.48 -11.12 16.88
C LEU A 67 3.06 -12.24 15.94
N ASN A 68 1.79 -12.23 15.57
CA ASN A 68 1.24 -13.07 14.53
C ASN A 68 0.28 -12.22 13.66
N CYS A 69 -0.19 -12.78 12.55
CA CYS A 69 -1.06 -12.03 11.63
C CYS A 69 -2.33 -11.47 12.31
N GLY A 70 -2.88 -12.18 13.30
CA GLY A 70 -4.03 -11.70 14.06
C GLY A 70 -3.69 -10.46 14.89
N THR A 71 -2.63 -10.54 15.70
CA THR A 71 -2.23 -9.43 16.59
C THR A 71 -1.71 -8.23 15.79
N MET A 72 -0.98 -8.46 14.70
CA MET A 72 -0.55 -7.41 13.77
C MET A 72 -1.74 -6.66 13.16
N CYS A 73 -2.70 -7.38 12.58
CA CYS A 73 -3.87 -6.76 11.95
C CYS A 73 -4.79 -6.08 12.97
N GLY A 74 -4.95 -6.66 14.16
CA GLY A 74 -5.68 -6.04 15.27
C GLY A 74 -5.03 -4.73 15.72
N HIS A 75 -3.70 -4.69 15.79
CA HIS A 75 -2.96 -3.49 16.17
C HIS A 75 -3.02 -2.38 15.11
N LEU A 76 -2.90 -2.73 13.83
CA LEU A 76 -3.10 -1.77 12.73
C LEU A 76 -4.51 -1.17 12.76
N ALA A 77 -5.53 -1.98 13.02
CA ALA A 77 -6.90 -1.51 13.17
C ALA A 77 -7.05 -0.56 14.37
N TYR A 78 -6.40 -0.88 15.50
CA TYR A 78 -6.34 0.00 16.67
C TYR A 78 -5.72 1.36 16.31
N CYS A 79 -4.58 1.36 15.62
CA CYS A 79 -3.93 2.60 15.21
C CYS A 79 -4.70 3.40 14.18
N ASN A 80 -5.42 2.75 13.25
CA ASN A 80 -6.33 3.43 12.35
C ASN A 80 -7.49 4.10 13.10
N GLN A 81 -8.03 3.44 14.13
CA GLN A 81 -9.07 4.03 14.97
C GLN A 81 -8.56 5.27 15.73
N LYS A 82 -7.38 5.17 16.34
CA LYS A 82 -6.75 6.27 17.08
C LYS A 82 -6.37 7.46 16.20
N MET A 83 -5.75 7.22 15.06
CA MET A 83 -5.20 8.27 14.20
C MET A 83 -6.22 8.87 13.23
N LEU A 84 -7.10 8.03 12.69
CA LEU A 84 -8.00 8.42 11.60
C LEU A 84 -9.47 8.46 12.02
N GLN A 85 -9.79 8.07 13.26
CA GLN A 85 -11.17 7.93 13.75
C GLN A 85 -12.01 7.00 12.88
N LYS A 86 -11.36 6.03 12.20
CA LYS A 86 -12.00 5.06 11.32
C LYS A 86 -12.03 3.70 11.98
N THR A 87 -13.24 3.19 12.22
CA THR A 87 -13.44 1.82 12.67
C THR A 87 -13.14 0.86 11.52
N THR A 88 -12.23 -0.08 11.75
CA THR A 88 -11.95 -1.13 10.77
C THR A 88 -13.06 -2.18 10.82
N SER A 89 -13.69 -2.49 9.69
CA SER A 89 -14.74 -3.51 9.62
C SER A 89 -14.16 -4.91 9.79
N ASN A 90 -15.00 -5.85 10.24
CA ASN A 90 -14.60 -7.26 10.37
C ASN A 90 -14.14 -7.87 9.04
N THR A 91 -14.76 -7.45 7.92
CA THR A 91 -14.34 -7.88 6.58
C THR A 91 -12.92 -7.41 6.26
N ALA A 92 -12.59 -6.16 6.56
CA ALA A 92 -11.25 -5.61 6.34
C ALA A 92 -10.20 -6.27 7.24
N LEU A 93 -10.55 -6.54 8.51
CA LEU A 93 -9.70 -7.29 9.44
C LEU A 93 -9.44 -8.72 8.94
N SER A 94 -10.48 -9.44 8.51
CA SER A 94 -10.35 -10.79 7.96
C SER A 94 -9.49 -10.80 6.70
N ALA A 95 -9.66 -9.81 5.81
CA ALA A 95 -8.83 -9.66 4.61
C ALA A 95 -7.35 -9.39 4.96
N CYS A 96 -7.08 -8.55 5.96
CA CYS A 96 -5.73 -8.32 6.46
C CYS A 96 -5.07 -9.61 6.95
N VAL A 97 -5.77 -10.38 7.80
CA VAL A 97 -5.25 -11.63 8.35
C VAL A 97 -4.99 -12.63 7.21
N LYS A 98 -5.95 -12.82 6.30
CA LYS A 98 -5.80 -13.72 5.15
C LYS A 98 -4.61 -13.32 4.26
N GLY A 99 -4.45 -12.03 3.97
CA GLY A 99 -3.32 -11.52 3.20
C GLY A 99 -1.97 -11.76 3.90
N CYS A 100 -1.92 -11.51 5.21
CA CYS A 100 -0.74 -11.76 6.04
C CYS A 100 -0.41 -13.24 6.15
N THR A 101 -1.40 -14.14 6.18
CA THR A 101 -1.13 -15.58 6.20
C THR A 101 -0.70 -16.09 4.83
N ALA A 102 -1.26 -15.53 3.75
CA ALA A 102 -0.99 -15.99 2.40
C ALA A 102 0.43 -15.66 1.90
N ARG A 103 0.96 -14.46 2.21
CA ARG A 103 2.34 -13.98 1.88
C ARG A 103 2.88 -14.56 0.55
N ARG A 104 2.18 -14.30 -0.56
CA ARG A 104 2.46 -14.97 -1.85
C ARG A 104 3.44 -14.17 -2.71
N GLY A 105 4.57 -14.77 -3.02
CA GLY A 105 5.62 -14.13 -3.82
C GLY A 105 6.47 -13.13 -3.03
N GLU A 106 7.61 -12.74 -3.60
CA GLU A 106 8.65 -12.01 -2.90
C GLU A 106 8.23 -10.59 -2.48
N ALA A 107 7.47 -9.88 -3.31
CA ALA A 107 6.99 -8.55 -2.98
C ALA A 107 6.04 -8.55 -1.76
N ASP A 108 5.11 -9.51 -1.69
CA ASP A 108 4.19 -9.62 -0.55
C ASP A 108 4.93 -10.04 0.72
N LYS A 109 5.89 -10.96 0.64
CA LYS A 109 6.74 -11.33 1.79
C LYS A 109 7.48 -10.12 2.34
N ALA A 110 8.21 -9.40 1.47
CA ALA A 110 8.96 -8.21 1.87
C ALA A 110 8.07 -7.12 2.47
N ARG A 111 6.85 -6.97 1.96
CA ARG A 111 5.84 -6.07 2.51
C ARG A 111 5.49 -6.42 3.95
N TRP A 112 5.14 -7.68 4.20
CA TRP A 112 4.73 -8.14 5.53
C TRP A 112 5.87 -8.18 6.52
N GLU A 113 7.09 -8.54 6.09
CA GLU A 113 8.30 -8.51 6.93
C GLU A 113 8.67 -7.08 7.34
N SER A 114 8.50 -6.10 6.44
CA SER A 114 8.70 -4.68 6.76
C SER A 114 7.70 -4.20 7.80
N MET A 115 6.42 -4.57 7.66
CA MET A 115 5.39 -4.25 8.65
C MET A 115 5.69 -4.90 10.01
N GLU A 116 6.11 -6.16 10.03
CA GLU A 116 6.48 -6.87 11.25
C GLU A 116 7.68 -6.21 11.95
N THR A 117 8.67 -5.76 11.18
CA THR A 117 9.82 -5.01 11.71
C THR A 117 9.40 -3.70 12.36
N CYS A 118 8.55 -2.91 11.69
CA CYS A 118 8.01 -1.68 12.26
C CYS A 118 7.21 -1.94 13.54
N MET A 119 6.42 -3.01 13.58
CA MET A 119 5.66 -3.37 14.80
C MET A 119 6.56 -3.83 15.93
N LYS A 120 7.69 -4.48 15.66
CA LYS A 120 8.67 -4.82 16.70
C LYS A 120 9.31 -3.56 17.31
N GLN A 121 9.57 -2.54 16.49
CA GLN A 121 10.19 -1.28 16.92
C GLN A 121 9.20 -0.35 17.62
N HIS A 122 7.96 -0.29 17.14
CA HIS A 122 6.92 0.62 17.61
C HIS A 122 5.72 -0.16 18.14
N ARG A 123 5.95 -1.00 19.15
CA ARG A 123 4.88 -1.61 19.94
C ARG A 123 4.20 -0.56 20.82
N GLY A 124 2.95 -0.81 21.22
CA GLY A 124 2.22 0.03 22.16
C GLY A 124 1.36 1.10 21.49
N ASP A 125 1.15 2.23 22.16
CA ASP A 125 0.14 3.21 21.76
C ASP A 125 0.63 4.30 20.79
N ASP A 126 1.92 4.28 20.42
CA ASP A 126 2.53 5.27 19.52
C ASP A 126 2.24 4.96 18.05
N CYS A 127 0.97 5.11 17.70
CA CYS A 127 0.46 4.94 16.35
C CYS A 127 1.06 5.90 15.30
N PRO A 128 1.39 7.18 15.62
CA PRO A 128 2.12 8.05 14.70
C PRO A 128 3.47 7.48 14.28
N ALA A 129 4.29 7.00 15.24
CA ALA A 129 5.60 6.44 14.93
C ALA A 129 5.49 5.16 14.10
N LEU A 130 4.58 4.26 14.47
CA LEU A 130 4.33 3.04 13.70
C LEU A 130 3.92 3.35 12.26
N ARG A 131 3.01 4.31 12.06
CA ARG A 131 2.54 4.70 10.73
C ARG A 131 3.68 5.27 9.88
N SER A 132 4.48 6.16 10.45
CA SER A 132 5.65 6.75 9.78
C SER A 132 6.67 5.68 9.35
N CYS A 133 6.96 4.71 10.23
CA CYS A 133 7.84 3.60 9.90
C CYS A 133 7.30 2.78 8.72
N ILE A 134 6.01 2.41 8.74
CA ILE A 134 5.39 1.62 7.67
C ILE A 134 5.40 2.40 6.36
N GLU A 135 5.01 3.68 6.35
CA GLU A 135 5.01 4.51 5.13
C GLU A 135 6.40 4.62 4.52
N THR A 136 7.44 4.81 5.34
CA THR A 136 8.84 4.84 4.90
C THR A 136 9.25 3.50 4.29
N ALA A 137 9.01 2.40 5.01
CA ALA A 137 9.40 1.07 4.55
C ALA A 137 8.69 0.66 3.26
N MET A 138 7.41 1.02 3.08
CA MET A 138 6.67 0.77 1.84
C MET A 138 7.22 1.61 0.68
N SER A 139 7.59 2.86 0.93
CA SER A 139 8.21 3.74 -0.08
C SER A 139 9.54 3.17 -0.57
N ASP A 140 10.39 2.70 0.35
CA ASP A 140 11.67 2.10 -0.01
C ASP A 140 11.50 0.76 -0.73
N LEU A 141 10.51 -0.05 -0.34
CA LEU A 141 10.17 -1.27 -1.06
C LEU A 141 9.74 -0.95 -2.50
N GLN A 142 8.92 0.08 -2.71
CA GLN A 142 8.51 0.52 -4.05
C GLN A 142 9.70 0.98 -4.89
N LYS A 143 10.63 1.78 -4.33
CA LYS A 143 11.84 2.19 -5.04
C LYS A 143 12.66 0.99 -5.53
N LYS A 144 12.84 -0.02 -4.67
CA LYS A 144 13.55 -1.26 -5.02
C LYS A 144 12.84 -2.04 -6.12
N LEU A 145 11.52 -2.23 -6.01
CA LEU A 145 10.73 -2.96 -7.00
C LEU A 145 10.69 -2.25 -8.36
N HIS A 146 10.78 -0.92 -8.38
CA HIS A 146 10.81 -0.11 -9.60
C HIS A 146 12.23 0.21 -10.09
N GLY A 147 13.27 -0.38 -9.49
CA GLY A 147 14.67 -0.15 -9.88
C GLY A 147 15.14 1.29 -9.72
N MET A 148 14.47 2.08 -8.89
CA MET A 148 14.85 3.47 -8.58
C MET A 148 15.98 3.56 -7.55
N ASP A 149 16.34 2.45 -6.90
CA ASP A 149 17.59 2.25 -6.17
C ASP A 149 18.74 1.83 -7.12
N ALA A 150 18.78 2.39 -8.33
CA ALA A 150 19.97 2.23 -9.16
C ALA A 150 21.14 2.91 -8.44
N PRO A 151 22.25 2.21 -8.16
CA PRO A 151 23.44 2.85 -7.62
C PRO A 151 23.81 4.00 -8.56
N VAL A 152 24.00 5.19 -8.01
CA VAL A 152 24.69 6.26 -8.73
C VAL A 152 26.00 5.64 -9.19
N PRO A 153 26.31 5.58 -10.50
CA PRO A 153 27.61 5.10 -10.93
C PRO A 153 28.63 5.95 -10.19
N GLU A 154 29.50 5.32 -9.40
CA GLU A 154 30.68 5.99 -8.90
C GLU A 154 31.34 6.59 -10.14
N ALA A 155 31.37 7.92 -10.22
CA ALA A 155 32.06 8.59 -11.30
C ALA A 155 33.46 7.98 -11.36
N PRO A 156 33.94 7.55 -12.55
CA PRO A 156 35.25 6.94 -12.65
C PRO A 156 36.24 7.92 -12.00
N MET A 157 36.85 7.51 -10.90
CA MET A 157 37.98 8.24 -10.36
C MET A 157 39.02 8.23 -11.47
N THR A 158 39.17 9.38 -12.12
CA THR A 158 40.25 9.61 -13.06
C THR A 158 41.54 9.63 -12.25
N ASP A 159 42.06 8.44 -11.97
CA ASP A 159 43.48 8.24 -11.72
C ASP A 159 44.20 8.68 -12.99
N THR A 160 44.64 9.93 -13.00
CA THR A 160 45.60 10.41 -14.00
C THR A 160 46.98 10.23 -13.39
N PRO A 161 47.77 9.23 -13.81
CA PRO A 161 49.17 9.18 -13.44
C PRO A 161 49.90 10.28 -14.23
N ALA A 162 50.36 11.31 -13.53
CA ALA A 162 51.32 12.27 -14.08
C ALA A 162 52.74 11.84 -13.69
N GLU A 163 53.26 10.87 -14.43
CA GLU A 163 54.70 10.68 -14.67
C GLU A 163 54.82 10.69 -16.22
N VAL A 164 55.69 11.45 -16.89
CA VAL A 164 57.14 11.39 -16.83
C VAL A 164 57.74 12.69 -17.41
N LYS A 165 58.86 13.06 -16.82
CA LYS A 165 59.79 14.17 -17.10
C LYS A 165 60.49 14.07 -18.48
N PRO A 166 61.09 15.16 -18.97
CA PRO A 166 62.54 15.13 -19.25
C PRO A 166 63.34 16.15 -18.42
#